data_AF-A0A559LBS3-F1
#
_entry.id   AF-A0A559LBS3-F1
#
_cell.length_a   1.000
_cell.length_b   1.000
_cell.length_c   1.000
_cell.angle_alpha   90.00
_cell.angle_beta   90.00
_cell.angle_gamma   90.00
#
_symmetry.space_group_name_H-M   'P 1'
#
loop_
_entity.id
_entity.type
_entity.pdbx_description
1 polymer ?
#
loop_
_entity_poly.entity_id
_entity_poly.type
_entity_poly.pdbx_seq_one_letter_code
_entity_poly.pdbx_strand_id
1 'polypeptide(L)'
;MPSYLVTGASCGHGGAFEAVSEIAEGSLDYVIANAGLIALWSQWDAVDVLVKDPEQLVKHLQDSFNVNVIGNFHLFNHFTPLVLKGQGKKVIAISSGMSDINFIR
;
A
#
# COMPACT_ATOMS: atom_id res chain seq x y z
N MET A 1 -9.87 22.62 9.25
CA MET A 1 -10.34 21.22 9.31
C MET A 1 -9.21 20.40 9.90
N PRO A 2 -9.41 19.63 10.98
CA PRO A 2 -8.34 18.81 11.52
C PRO A 2 -8.09 17.63 10.57
N SER A 3 -6.86 17.56 10.03
CA SER A 3 -6.40 16.45 9.21
C SER A 3 -5.88 15.34 10.13
N TYR A 4 -6.63 14.23 10.25
CA TYR A 4 -6.17 13.07 10.99
C TYR A 4 -5.26 12.22 10.09
N LEU A 5 -3.94 12.34 10.30
CA LEU A 5 -2.95 11.43 9.73
C LEU A 5 -2.94 10.15 10.57
N VAL A 6 -3.65 9.11 10.12
CA VAL A 6 -3.58 7.79 10.77
C VAL A 6 -2.28 7.13 10.32
N THR A 7 -1.19 7.41 11.03
CA THR A 7 0.02 6.58 10.98
C THR A 7 -0.25 5.31 11.77
N GLY A 8 -0.06 4.14 11.17
CA GLY A 8 -0.41 2.83 11.75
C GLY A 8 0.36 2.44 13.01
N ALA A 9 0.13 3.15 14.12
CA ALA A 9 0.51 2.75 15.46
C ALA A 9 -0.72 2.12 16.12
N SER A 10 -0.66 0.80 16.31
CA SER A 10 -1.69 0.00 16.98
C SER A 10 -1.90 0.47 18.42
N CYS A 11 -3.01 1.14 18.70
CA CYS A 11 -3.55 1.28 20.05
C CYS A 11 -4.92 0.58 20.14
N GLY A 12 -4.94 -0.57 20.83
CA GLY A 12 -6.11 -1.11 21.53
C GLY A 12 -7.31 -1.62 20.72
N HIS A 13 -7.41 -2.96 20.61
CA HIS A 13 -8.66 -3.74 20.54
C HIS A 13 -9.60 -3.66 19.31
N GLY A 14 -9.08 -3.33 18.12
CA GLY A 14 -9.78 -3.50 16.83
C GLY A 14 -8.79 -3.56 15.67
N GLY A 15 -9.19 -4.12 14.53
CA GLY A 15 -8.40 -4.08 13.30
C GLY A 15 -8.22 -2.64 12.78
N ALA A 16 -7.37 -2.46 11.77
CA ALA A 16 -7.09 -1.13 11.21
C ALA A 16 -8.36 -0.43 10.68
N PHE A 17 -9.33 -1.20 10.18
CA PHE A 17 -10.60 -0.67 9.71
C PHE A 17 -11.45 -0.11 10.85
N GLU A 18 -11.55 -0.82 11.97
CA GLU A 18 -12.34 -0.44 13.13
C GLU A 18 -11.79 0.85 13.75
N ALA A 19 -10.47 0.92 13.96
CA ALA A 19 -9.82 2.11 14.53
C ALA A 19 -10.03 3.35 13.66
N VAL A 20 -9.90 3.21 12.34
CA VAL A 20 -10.13 4.33 11.41
C VAL A 20 -11.62 4.67 11.33
N SER A 21 -12.52 3.69 11.37
CA SER A 21 -13.97 3.94 11.37
C SER A 21 -14.41 4.77 12.57
N GLU A 22 -13.82 4.51 13.74
CA GLU A 22 -14.05 5.28 14.96
C GLU A 22 -13.52 6.71 14.83
N ILE A 23 -12.26 6.87 14.39
CA ILE A 23 -11.63 8.19 14.21
C ILE A 23 -12.35 9.03 13.15
N ALA A 24 -12.78 8.39 12.07
CA ALA A 24 -13.41 9.04 10.93
C ALA A 24 -14.93 9.20 11.08
N GLU A 25 -15.49 8.86 12.25
CA GLU A 25 -16.93 8.93 12.55
C GLU A 25 -17.80 8.25 11.47
N GLY A 26 -17.28 7.16 10.90
CA GLY A 26 -17.95 6.37 9.86
C GLY A 26 -17.93 6.94 8.44
N SER A 27 -17.18 8.02 8.15
CA SER A 27 -17.05 8.58 6.80
C SER A 27 -15.62 9.07 6.50
N LEU A 28 -15.11 8.81 5.29
CA LEU A 28 -13.76 9.19 4.91
C LEU A 28 -13.76 9.95 3.59
N ASP A 29 -13.00 11.04 3.47
CA ASP A 29 -12.93 11.80 2.23
C ASP A 29 -11.77 11.37 1.31
N TYR A 30 -10.66 10.96 1.91
CA TYR A 30 -9.41 10.67 1.20
C TYR A 30 -8.76 9.40 1.73
N VAL A 31 -8.38 8.51 0.83
CA VAL A 31 -7.46 7.39 1.11
C VAL A 31 -6.20 7.60 0.28
N ILE A 32 -5.04 7.54 0.92
CA ILE A 32 -3.73 7.66 0.27
C ILE A 32 -2.97 6.35 0.47
N ALA A 33 -2.92 5.55 -0.58
CA ALA A 33 -2.14 4.32 -0.65
C ALA A 33 -0.68 4.65 -1.00
N ASN A 34 0.12 4.94 0.04
CA ASN A 34 1.54 5.27 -0.08
C ASN A 34 2.48 4.12 0.34
N ALA A 35 1.98 3.14 1.11
CA ALA A 35 2.82 2.06 1.60
C ALA A 35 3.43 1.31 0.41
N GLY A 36 4.75 1.24 0.38
CA GLY A 36 5.51 0.64 -0.71
C GLY A 36 6.84 0.10 -0.19
N LEU A 37 7.15 -1.14 -0.58
CA LEU A 37 8.42 -1.79 -0.37
C LEU A 37 9.30 -1.63 -1.61
N ILE A 38 10.48 -1.07 -1.41
CA ILE A 38 11.54 -1.04 -2.40
C ILE A 38 12.56 -2.11 -2.01
N ALA A 39 12.72 -3.13 -2.86
CA ALA A 39 13.66 -4.22 -2.62
C ALA A 39 15.11 -3.78 -2.92
N LEU A 40 15.77 -3.15 -1.95
CA LEU A 40 17.13 -2.63 -2.09
C LEU A 40 18.16 -3.71 -2.45
N TRP A 41 17.98 -4.93 -1.95
CA TRP A 41 18.87 -6.06 -2.23
C TRP A 41 18.95 -6.39 -3.72
N SER A 42 17.82 -6.38 -4.44
CA SER A 42 17.76 -6.76 -5.85
C SER A 42 17.85 -5.58 -6.81
N GLN A 43 17.99 -4.35 -6.33
CA GLN A 43 17.63 -3.17 -7.13
C GLN A 43 18.58 -2.90 -8.32
N TRP A 44 19.83 -3.36 -8.25
CA TRP A 44 20.87 -3.06 -9.25
C TRP A 44 21.42 -4.30 -9.95
N ASP A 45 21.11 -5.48 -9.45
CA ASP A 45 21.63 -6.73 -9.98
C ASP A 45 20.74 -7.28 -11.07
N ALA A 46 21.37 -7.80 -12.12
CA ALA A 46 20.65 -8.51 -13.18
C ALA A 46 20.08 -9.84 -12.67
N VAL A 47 19.02 -10.31 -13.31
CA VAL A 47 18.30 -11.52 -12.87
C VAL A 47 19.22 -12.75 -12.81
N ASP A 48 20.19 -12.88 -13.73
CA ASP A 48 21.17 -13.98 -13.75
C ASP A 48 22.13 -13.98 -12.54
N VAL A 49 22.33 -12.82 -11.92
CA VAL A 49 23.06 -12.70 -10.65
C VAL A 49 22.16 -13.14 -9.49
N LEU A 50 20.92 -12.64 -9.47
CA LEU A 50 19.97 -12.87 -8.37
C LEU A 50 19.53 -14.33 -8.24
N VAL A 51 19.40 -15.06 -9.36
CA VAL A 51 19.00 -16.49 -9.35
C VAL A 51 20.02 -17.41 -8.66
N LYS A 52 21.22 -16.92 -8.32
CA LYS A 52 22.21 -17.65 -7.51
C LYS A 52 21.75 -17.85 -6.07
N ASP A 53 20.84 -17.00 -5.57
CA ASP A 53 20.14 -17.17 -4.30
C ASP A 53 18.61 -17.23 -4.53
N PRO A 54 18.09 -18.39 -4.95
CA PRO A 54 16.69 -18.52 -5.35
C PRO A 54 15.71 -18.34 -4.19
N GLU A 55 16.09 -18.72 -2.96
CA GLU A 55 15.22 -18.56 -1.79
C GLU A 55 15.05 -17.08 -1.44
N GLN A 56 16.15 -16.32 -1.42
CA GLN A 56 16.09 -14.89 -1.19
C GLN A 56 15.32 -14.18 -2.30
N LEU A 57 15.56 -14.54 -3.57
CA LEU A 57 14.84 -13.97 -4.71
C LEU A 57 13.33 -14.20 -4.60
N VAL A 58 12.88 -15.43 -4.35
CA VAL A 58 11.45 -15.75 -4.21
C VAL A 58 10.84 -14.96 -3.07
N LYS A 59 11.50 -14.91 -1.90
CA LYS A 59 11.01 -14.16 -0.75
C LYS A 59 10.88 -12.67 -1.08
N HIS A 60 11.88 -12.07 -1.73
CA HIS A 60 11.85 -10.66 -2.09
C HIS A 60 10.72 -10.32 -3.08
N LEU A 61 10.47 -11.19 -4.06
CA LEU A 61 9.36 -11.05 -4.99
C LEU A 61 8.01 -11.14 -4.26
N GLN A 62 7.85 -12.13 -3.39
CA GLN A 62 6.65 -12.31 -2.58
C GLN A 62 6.39 -11.11 -1.67
N ASP A 63 7.40 -10.63 -0.94
CA ASP A 63 7.27 -9.48 -0.06
C ASP A 63 6.88 -8.22 -0.85
N SER A 64 7.49 -8.00 -2.02
CA SER A 64 7.18 -6.86 -2.88
C SER A 64 5.73 -6.92 -3.40
N PHE A 65 5.26 -8.10 -3.84
CA PHE A 65 3.87 -8.29 -4.27
C PHE A 65 2.88 -8.15 -3.11
N ASN A 66 3.20 -8.71 -1.94
CA ASN A 66 2.36 -8.66 -0.76
C ASN A 66 2.13 -7.21 -0.31
N VAL A 67 3.19 -6.37 -0.28
CA VAL A 67 3.07 -4.98 0.16
C VAL A 67 2.49 -4.09 -0.95
N ASN A 68 3.09 -4.10 -2.14
CA ASN A 68 2.80 -3.08 -3.17
C ASN A 68 1.51 -3.35 -3.94
N VAL A 69 1.08 -4.61 -4.00
CA VAL A 69 -0.08 -5.03 -4.81
C VAL A 69 -1.21 -5.50 -3.91
N ILE A 70 -0.98 -6.58 -3.15
CA ILE A 70 -2.02 -7.23 -2.34
C ILE A 70 -2.45 -6.32 -1.18
N GLY A 71 -1.51 -5.63 -0.52
CA GLY A 71 -1.80 -4.65 0.53
C GLY A 71 -2.73 -3.54 0.06
N ASN A 72 -2.47 -2.98 -1.13
CA ASN A 72 -3.33 -1.96 -1.73
C ASN A 72 -4.72 -2.51 -2.09
N PHE A 73 -4.81 -3.75 -2.58
CA PHE A 73 -6.09 -4.40 -2.82
C PHE A 73 -6.94 -4.51 -1.55
N HIS A 74 -6.35 -4.97 -0.44
CA HIS A 74 -7.04 -5.05 0.85
C HIS A 74 -7.44 -3.68 1.36
N LEU A 75 -6.55 -2.68 1.26
CA LEU A 75 -6.82 -1.31 1.66
C LEU A 75 -8.05 -0.77 0.93
N PHE A 76 -8.10 -0.87 -0.40
CA PHE A 76 -9.24 -0.36 -1.16
C PHE A 76 -10.52 -1.13 -0.87
N ASN A 77 -10.46 -2.46 -0.80
CA ASN A 77 -11.65 -3.26 -0.52
C ASN A 77 -12.27 -2.92 0.84
N HIS A 78 -11.45 -2.72 1.88
CA HIS A 78 -11.95 -2.40 3.21
C HIS A 78 -12.43 -0.95 3.35
N PHE A 79 -11.72 0.02 2.76
CA PHE A 79 -12.00 1.44 3.00
C PHE A 79 -12.96 2.08 1.99
N THR A 80 -13.22 1.45 0.83
CA THR A 80 -14.18 1.96 -0.17
C THR A 80 -15.57 2.28 0.43
N PRO A 81 -16.18 1.45 1.29
CA PRO A 81 -17.48 1.76 1.89
C PRO A 81 -17.49 3.05 2.73
N LEU A 82 -16.38 3.37 3.42
CA LEU A 82 -16.23 4.61 4.19
C LEU A 82 -16.01 5.81 3.27
N VAL A 83 -15.22 5.62 2.21
CA VAL A 83 -14.94 6.67 1.21
C VAL A 83 -16.21 7.11 0.50
N LEU A 84 -17.09 6.16 0.16
CA LEU A 84 -18.37 6.46 -0.50
C LEU A 84 -19.33 7.27 0.36
N LYS A 85 -19.19 7.22 1.70
CA LYS A 85 -19.96 8.05 2.63
C LYS A 85 -19.41 9.47 2.76
N GLY A 86 -18.13 9.69 2.44
CA GLY A 86 -17.50 11.01 2.47
C GLY A 86 -17.98 11.93 1.35
N GLN A 87 -17.66 13.21 1.48
CA GLN A 87 -17.93 14.22 0.46
C GLN A 87 -16.83 14.25 -0.61
N GLY A 88 -15.56 14.13 -0.22
CA GLY A 88 -14.39 14.21 -1.11
C GLY A 88 -14.26 13.02 -2.06
N LYS A 89 -14.57 11.80 -1.58
CA LYS A 89 -14.59 10.54 -2.34
C LYS A 89 -13.33 10.28 -3.18
N LYS A 90 -12.14 10.54 -2.63
CA LYS A 90 -10.88 10.37 -3.37
C LYS A 90 -10.08 9.19 -2.85
N VAL A 91 -9.60 8.39 -3.79
CA VAL A 91 -8.64 7.32 -3.55
C VAL A 91 -7.41 7.60 -4.40
N ILE A 92 -6.25 7.73 -3.76
CA ILE A 92 -4.99 8.11 -4.39
C ILE A 92 -4.02 6.95 -4.18
N ALA A 93 -3.52 6.37 -5.26
CA ALA A 93 -2.46 5.37 -5.23
C ALA A 93 -1.15 5.99 -5.70
N ILE A 94 -0.10 5.87 -4.89
CA ILE A 94 1.23 6.32 -5.28
C ILE A 94 1.93 5.17 -6.01
N SER A 95 2.30 5.44 -7.26
CA SER A 95 2.99 4.49 -8.15
C SER A 95 4.33 5.07 -8.60
N SER A 96 5.01 4.36 -9.50
CA SER A 96 6.32 4.73 -10.03
C SER A 96 6.30 4.79 -11.55
N GLY A 97 7.06 5.72 -12.14
CA GLY A 97 7.28 5.78 -13.59
C GLY A 97 7.88 4.48 -14.15
N MET A 98 8.64 3.74 -13.34
CA MET A 98 9.21 2.44 -13.72
C MET A 98 8.16 1.35 -13.97
N SER A 99 6.89 1.59 -13.61
CA SER A 99 5.78 0.69 -13.95
C SER A 99 5.17 0.97 -15.33
N ASP A 100 5.55 2.06 -16.00
CA ASP A 100 5.11 2.36 -17.37
C ASP A 100 6.07 1.73 -18.39
N ILE A 101 5.53 0.84 -19.23
CA ILE A 101 6.28 0.17 -20.30
C ILE A 101 6.89 1.20 -21.27
N ASN A 102 6.22 2.32 -21.53
CA ASN A 102 6.74 3.36 -22.42
C ASN A 102 7.90 4.15 -21.79
N PHE A 103 8.02 4.15 -20.46
CA PHE A 103 9.07 4.87 -19.74
C PHE A 103 10.37 4.05 -19.65
N ILE A 104 10.28 2.71 -19.62
CA ILE A 104 11.42 1.82 -19.38
C ILE A 104 11.98 1.14 -20.65
N ARG A 105 11.41 1.41 -21.82
CA ARG A 105 11.76 0.75 -23.09
C ARG A 105 12.71 1.59 -23.95
#